data_AF-A0A7S1WY57-F1
#
_entry.id   AF-A0A7S1WY57-F1
#
_cell.length_a   1.000
_cell.length_b   1.000
_cell.length_c   1.000
_cell.angle_alpha   90.00
_cell.angle_beta   90.00
_cell.angle_gamma   90.00
#
_symmetry.space_group_name_H-M   'P 1'
#
loop_
_entity.id
_entity.type
_entity.pdbx_description
1 polymer ?
#
loop_
_entity_poly.entity_id
_entity_poly.type
_entity_poly.pdbx_seq_one_letter_code
_entity_poly.pdbx_strand_id
1 'polypeptide(L)'
;MATGDRANLGTASAGGAKSAPEETLYHIYVYGKYHDPLFQMYKVAAEWLARERRLVEATVEGYFETQYEQQLRYIIGKYAGSFVQSKPSAPLIFAETEDSILYFVNQKRFFDWAFKRFKYEDNTRLIFYKRIGIKALQAVKDATARSYCSIGIAVGNDPQEILQLELFDEECPVLSRNFLDLLALPSFKGHPVHRVKAGSWVQAGDLVDGSGLHSEAAGGGYLRHESFSIKHDRPGLLGMANHGKDTNGSQFYITLREMPFLDGRSVVFGRVISGMRTILKVSRMKTRNERPLEDVRVYYKEDSIVRGRIQVEASAKGAQAE
;
A
#
# COMPACT_ATOMS: atom_id res chain seq x y z
N MET A 1 -40.95 -16.68 20.39
CA MET A 1 -41.74 -15.64 19.71
C MET A 1 -40.89 -14.36 19.67
N ALA A 2 -41.06 -13.53 18.62
CA ALA A 2 -40.16 -12.47 18.12
C ALA A 2 -38.97 -13.05 17.32
N THR A 3 -39.03 -13.33 16.01
CA THR A 3 -39.41 -12.54 14.80
C THR A 3 -38.70 -11.19 14.73
N GLY A 4 -37.47 -11.21 14.20
CA GLY A 4 -36.76 -10.03 13.69
C GLY A 4 -36.47 -10.24 12.21
N ASP A 5 -36.93 -9.28 11.40
CA ASP A 5 -36.98 -9.29 9.95
C ASP A 5 -35.66 -9.63 9.27
N ARG A 6 -35.69 -10.69 8.45
CA ARG A 6 -34.68 -10.91 7.42
C ARG A 6 -35.04 -10.06 6.21
N ALA A 7 -34.34 -8.94 6.05
CA ALA A 7 -34.29 -8.24 4.78
C ALA A 7 -33.78 -9.21 3.70
N ASN A 8 -34.63 -9.46 2.72
CA ASN A 8 -34.41 -10.37 1.61
C ASN A 8 -33.41 -9.71 0.64
N LEU A 9 -32.11 -9.96 0.82
CA LEU A 9 -31.06 -9.49 -0.09
C LEU A 9 -30.92 -10.50 -1.23
N GLY A 10 -31.21 -10.00 -2.44
CA GLY A 10 -31.17 -10.76 -3.68
C GLY A 10 -29.84 -11.49 -3.88
N THR A 11 -29.96 -12.76 -4.20
CA THR A 11 -28.86 -13.61 -4.66
C THR A 11 -28.17 -12.96 -5.87
N ALA A 12 -26.84 -12.83 -5.82
CA ALA A 12 -26.02 -12.51 -6.99
C ALA A 12 -26.24 -13.61 -8.06
N SER A 13 -27.19 -13.38 -8.95
CA SER A 13 -27.48 -14.33 -10.02
C SER A 13 -26.43 -14.15 -11.12
N ALA A 14 -25.70 -15.22 -11.42
CA ALA A 14 -25.10 -15.41 -12.74
C ALA A 14 -26.21 -15.73 -13.76
N GLY A 15 -27.18 -14.83 -13.90
CA GLY A 15 -28.32 -14.95 -14.79
C GLY A 15 -28.08 -14.20 -16.09
N GLY A 16 -28.40 -14.82 -17.22
CA GLY A 16 -28.33 -14.20 -18.54
C GLY A 16 -29.02 -12.82 -18.53
N ALA A 17 -28.29 -11.81 -19.02
CA ALA A 17 -28.74 -10.43 -19.00
C ALA A 17 -30.08 -10.30 -19.75
N LYS A 18 -31.18 -10.15 -19.01
CA LYS A 18 -32.31 -9.36 -19.52
C LYS A 18 -31.75 -7.98 -19.85
N SER A 19 -32.00 -7.49 -21.07
CA SER A 19 -31.56 -6.15 -21.46
C SER A 19 -32.17 -5.14 -20.49
N ALA A 20 -31.33 -4.43 -19.75
CA ALA A 20 -31.77 -3.40 -18.82
C ALA A 20 -32.59 -2.31 -19.57
N PRO A 21 -33.62 -1.72 -18.93
CA PRO A 21 -34.46 -0.68 -19.52
C PRO A 21 -33.64 0.44 -20.15
N GLU A 22 -34.11 1.04 -21.25
CA GLU A 22 -33.35 2.07 -21.99
C GLU A 22 -32.88 3.25 -21.12
N GLU A 23 -33.63 3.58 -20.06
CA GLU A 23 -33.37 4.68 -19.13
C GLU A 23 -32.69 4.28 -17.81
N THR A 24 -31.91 3.19 -17.80
CA THR A 24 -31.20 2.78 -16.57
C THR A 24 -30.04 3.75 -16.24
N LEU A 25 -30.06 4.34 -15.05
CA LEU A 25 -28.90 5.04 -14.48
C LEU A 25 -27.86 4.02 -14.01
N TYR A 26 -26.60 4.22 -14.42
CA TYR A 26 -25.48 3.40 -13.97
C TYR A 26 -24.48 4.25 -13.21
N HIS A 27 -24.13 3.84 -12.00
CA HIS A 27 -22.98 4.38 -11.27
C HIS A 27 -21.81 3.41 -11.39
N ILE A 28 -20.79 3.76 -12.17
CA ILE A 28 -19.59 2.94 -12.37
C ILE A 28 -18.59 3.21 -11.25
N TYR A 29 -18.16 2.18 -10.56
CA TYR A 29 -17.11 2.25 -9.55
C TYR A 29 -15.83 1.61 -10.08
N VAL A 30 -14.71 2.31 -9.97
CA VAL A 30 -13.38 1.82 -10.35
C VAL A 30 -12.39 2.05 -9.21
N TYR A 31 -11.86 0.95 -8.68
CA TYR A 31 -10.84 0.96 -7.62
C TYR A 31 -9.57 0.26 -8.10
N GLY A 32 -8.41 0.81 -7.81
CA GLY A 32 -7.16 0.16 -8.20
C GLY A 32 -5.90 0.88 -7.74
N LYS A 33 -4.76 0.33 -8.15
CA LYS A 33 -3.45 0.90 -7.84
C LYS A 33 -3.08 1.96 -8.87
N TYR A 34 -2.51 3.09 -8.46
CA TYR A 34 -2.17 4.19 -9.37
C TYR A 34 -1.32 3.75 -10.57
N HIS A 35 -0.34 2.86 -10.36
CA HIS A 35 0.57 2.42 -11.41
C HIS A 35 0.01 1.28 -12.28
N ASP A 36 -1.15 0.71 -11.94
CA ASP A 36 -1.69 -0.45 -12.63
C ASP A 36 -2.32 -0.03 -13.98
N PRO A 37 -1.81 -0.56 -15.12
CA PRO A 37 -2.32 -0.17 -16.42
C PRO A 37 -3.79 -0.57 -16.65
N LEU A 38 -4.27 -1.66 -16.04
CA LEU A 38 -5.68 -2.04 -16.16
C LEU A 38 -6.58 -1.06 -15.40
N PHE A 39 -6.14 -0.59 -14.22
CA PHE A 39 -6.84 0.46 -13.49
C PHE A 39 -6.93 1.74 -14.32
N GLN A 40 -5.82 2.18 -14.93
CA GLN A 40 -5.82 3.40 -15.74
C GLN A 40 -6.73 3.31 -16.97
N MET A 41 -6.79 2.14 -17.58
CA MET A 41 -7.69 1.87 -18.70
C MET A 41 -9.17 1.91 -18.26
N TYR A 42 -9.52 1.28 -17.13
CA TYR A 42 -10.86 1.38 -16.57
C TYR A 42 -11.24 2.81 -16.16
N LYS A 43 -10.30 3.54 -15.56
CA LYS A 43 -10.46 4.95 -15.20
C LYS A 43 -10.82 5.79 -16.42
N VAL A 44 -10.04 5.70 -17.50
CA VAL A 44 -10.30 6.47 -18.73
C VAL A 44 -11.67 6.13 -19.31
N ALA A 45 -12.03 4.85 -19.35
CA ALA A 45 -13.33 4.42 -19.85
C ALA A 45 -14.49 4.94 -18.99
N ALA A 46 -14.42 4.78 -17.67
CA ALA A 46 -15.46 5.23 -16.75
C ALA A 46 -15.63 6.74 -16.76
N GLU A 47 -14.54 7.50 -16.74
CA GLU A 47 -14.56 8.97 -16.81
C GLU A 47 -15.11 9.47 -18.16
N TRP A 48 -14.76 8.81 -19.27
CA TRP A 48 -15.31 9.15 -20.57
C TRP A 48 -16.82 8.87 -20.61
N LEU A 49 -17.26 7.69 -20.14
CA LEU A 49 -18.68 7.33 -20.13
C LEU A 49 -19.50 8.31 -19.29
N ALA A 50 -19.03 8.66 -18.09
CA ALA A 50 -19.73 9.61 -17.22
C ALA A 50 -19.80 11.03 -17.82
N ARG A 51 -18.81 11.44 -18.60
CA ARG A 51 -18.80 12.74 -19.29
C ARG A 51 -19.72 12.77 -20.50
N GLU A 52 -19.81 11.67 -21.25
CA GLU A 52 -20.44 11.62 -22.57
C GLU A 52 -21.84 10.97 -22.57
N ARG A 53 -22.28 10.39 -21.44
CA ARG A 53 -23.56 9.68 -21.32
C ARG A 53 -24.34 10.20 -20.12
N ARG A 54 -25.51 10.79 -20.37
CA ARG A 54 -26.38 11.41 -19.36
C ARG A 54 -26.78 10.48 -18.19
N LEU A 55 -26.87 9.18 -18.45
CA LEU A 55 -27.30 8.17 -17.47
C LEU A 55 -26.12 7.35 -16.93
N VAL A 56 -24.92 7.92 -16.95
CA VAL A 56 -23.75 7.29 -16.37
C VAL A 56 -23.06 8.26 -15.42
N GLU A 57 -22.80 7.79 -14.22
CA GLU A 57 -21.92 8.42 -13.24
C GLU A 57 -20.70 7.54 -13.01
N ALA A 58 -19.62 8.12 -12.50
CA ALA A 58 -18.41 7.36 -12.18
C ALA A 58 -17.76 7.83 -10.88
N THR A 59 -17.39 6.87 -10.03
CA THR A 59 -16.46 7.05 -8.91
C THR A 59 -15.19 6.29 -9.20
N VAL A 60 -14.08 7.01 -9.28
CA VAL A 60 -12.76 6.42 -9.54
C VAL A 60 -11.82 6.76 -8.40
N GLU A 61 -11.29 5.72 -7.74
CA GLU A 61 -10.39 5.87 -6.61
C GLU A 61 -9.12 5.05 -6.81
N GLY A 62 -7.99 5.75 -6.87
CA GLY A 62 -6.66 5.17 -6.96
C GLY A 62 -5.96 5.11 -5.60
N TYR A 63 -5.08 4.14 -5.42
CA TYR A 63 -4.38 3.88 -4.16
C TYR A 63 -2.92 3.44 -4.39
N PHE A 64 -2.06 3.57 -3.37
CA PHE A 64 -0.82 2.79 -3.30
C PHE A 64 -1.13 1.31 -3.05
N GLU A 65 -0.17 0.40 -3.27
CA GLU A 65 -0.40 -1.05 -3.20
C GLU A 65 -1.04 -1.50 -1.88
N THR A 66 -0.44 -1.14 -0.74
CA THR A 66 -0.93 -1.57 0.58
C THR A 66 -2.26 -0.93 0.97
N GLN A 67 -2.51 0.31 0.55
CA GLN A 67 -3.80 0.96 0.74
C GLN A 67 -4.88 0.29 -0.10
N TYR A 68 -4.57 -0.07 -1.34
CA TYR A 68 -5.51 -0.75 -2.22
C TYR A 68 -5.94 -2.08 -1.63
N GLU A 69 -5.01 -2.85 -1.05
CA GLU A 69 -5.33 -4.12 -0.42
C GLU A 69 -6.30 -3.98 0.77
N GLN A 70 -6.18 -2.92 1.55
CA GLN A 70 -7.09 -2.62 2.66
C GLN A 70 -8.47 -2.22 2.13
N GLN A 71 -8.49 -1.29 1.16
CA GLN A 71 -9.72 -0.82 0.55
C GLN A 71 -10.47 -1.95 -0.14
N LEU A 72 -9.76 -2.84 -0.84
CA LEU A 72 -10.35 -3.99 -1.51
C LEU A 72 -11.04 -4.92 -0.50
N ARG A 73 -10.43 -5.20 0.66
CA ARG A 73 -11.06 -6.00 1.72
C ARG A 73 -12.31 -5.32 2.28
N TYR A 74 -12.24 -4.02 2.52
CA TYR A 74 -13.38 -3.23 3.00
C TYR A 74 -14.55 -3.28 2.00
N ILE A 75 -14.29 -3.04 0.72
CA ILE A 75 -15.32 -3.08 -0.32
C ILE A 75 -15.90 -4.50 -0.44
N ILE A 76 -15.07 -5.53 -0.55
CA ILE A 76 -15.55 -6.92 -0.63
C ILE A 76 -16.43 -7.27 0.59
N GLY A 77 -16.05 -6.83 1.79
CA GLY A 77 -16.84 -7.00 3.01
C GLY A 77 -18.19 -6.26 2.95
N LYS A 78 -18.19 -5.00 2.52
CA LYS A 78 -19.41 -4.18 2.35
C LYS A 78 -20.42 -4.85 1.41
N TYR A 79 -19.95 -5.48 0.34
CA TYR A 79 -20.80 -6.17 -0.64
C TYR A 79 -20.91 -7.68 -0.39
N ALA A 80 -20.78 -8.13 0.86
CA ALA A 80 -20.99 -9.51 1.30
C ALA A 80 -20.22 -10.58 0.48
N GLY A 81 -19.04 -10.25 -0.04
CA GLY A 81 -18.25 -11.18 -0.86
C GLY A 81 -18.75 -11.35 -2.30
N SER A 82 -19.62 -10.46 -2.80
CA SER A 82 -20.17 -10.52 -4.17
C SER A 82 -19.11 -10.46 -5.29
N PHE A 83 -17.87 -10.09 -4.95
CA PHE A 83 -16.78 -9.98 -5.89
C PHE A 83 -15.81 -11.17 -5.76
N VAL A 84 -15.76 -12.01 -6.79
CA VAL A 84 -14.74 -13.05 -6.92
C VAL A 84 -13.58 -12.51 -7.77
N GLN A 85 -12.49 -12.14 -7.09
CA GLN A 85 -11.29 -11.60 -7.74
C GLN A 85 -10.64 -12.64 -8.67
N SER A 86 -10.39 -12.25 -9.92
CA SER A 86 -9.69 -13.11 -10.88
C SER A 86 -8.19 -13.27 -10.60
N LYS A 87 -7.58 -12.24 -9.96
CA LYS A 87 -6.21 -12.27 -9.43
C LYS A 87 -6.16 -11.47 -8.12
N PRO A 88 -5.28 -11.85 -7.17
CA PRO A 88 -5.06 -11.05 -5.97
C PRO A 88 -4.75 -9.59 -6.32
N SER A 89 -5.45 -8.67 -5.68
CA SER A 89 -5.23 -7.22 -5.83
C SER A 89 -5.31 -6.72 -7.28
N ALA A 90 -6.13 -7.36 -8.13
CA ALA A 90 -6.52 -6.82 -9.43
C ALA A 90 -7.45 -5.61 -9.25
N PRO A 91 -7.46 -4.62 -10.17
CA PRO A 91 -8.41 -3.51 -10.11
C PRO A 91 -9.86 -4.00 -10.09
N LEU A 92 -10.67 -3.41 -9.23
CA LEU A 92 -12.08 -3.73 -9.06
C LEU A 92 -12.91 -2.75 -9.90
N ILE A 93 -13.82 -3.28 -10.71
CA ILE A 93 -14.77 -2.49 -11.48
C ILE A 93 -16.16 -3.14 -11.46
N PHE A 94 -17.17 -2.35 -11.14
CA PHE A 94 -18.56 -2.74 -11.14
C PHE A 94 -19.46 -1.52 -11.42
N ALA A 95 -20.70 -1.75 -11.81
CA ALA A 95 -21.70 -0.70 -11.93
C ALA A 95 -22.89 -0.99 -11.02
N GLU A 96 -23.37 0.01 -10.30
CA GLU A 96 -24.63 -0.06 -9.56
C GLU A 96 -25.76 0.55 -10.38
N THR A 97 -26.93 -0.05 -10.26
CA THR A 97 -28.22 0.48 -10.70
C THR A 97 -29.16 0.47 -9.50
N GLU A 98 -30.37 1.01 -9.65
CA GLU A 98 -31.40 0.99 -8.59
C GLU A 98 -31.61 -0.42 -8.00
N ASP A 99 -31.71 -1.44 -8.86
CA ASP A 99 -32.04 -2.81 -8.43
C ASP A 99 -30.86 -3.79 -8.37
N SER A 100 -29.65 -3.42 -8.83
CA SER A 100 -28.63 -4.43 -9.12
C SER A 100 -27.20 -3.92 -9.09
N ILE A 101 -26.27 -4.86 -8.86
CA ILE A 101 -24.83 -4.65 -8.98
C ILE A 101 -24.30 -5.51 -10.13
N LEU A 102 -23.72 -4.86 -11.13
CA LEU A 102 -23.07 -5.47 -12.28
C LEU A 102 -21.56 -5.54 -12.03
N TYR A 103 -21.08 -6.66 -11.50
CA TYR A 103 -19.65 -6.90 -11.34
C TYR A 103 -18.99 -7.36 -12.65
N PHE A 104 -17.88 -6.71 -13.03
CA PHE A 104 -17.09 -7.10 -14.20
C PHE A 104 -15.80 -7.82 -13.76
N VAL A 105 -15.83 -9.15 -13.78
CA VAL A 105 -14.74 -10.03 -13.33
C VAL A 105 -13.42 -9.83 -14.11
N ASN A 106 -13.51 -9.32 -15.33
CA ASN A 106 -12.35 -9.05 -16.19
C ASN A 106 -12.63 -7.94 -17.20
N GLN A 107 -11.54 -7.50 -17.85
CA GLN A 107 -11.56 -6.44 -18.87
C GLN A 107 -12.60 -6.71 -19.95
N LYS A 108 -12.59 -7.90 -20.54
CA LYS A 108 -13.49 -8.24 -21.65
C LYS A 108 -14.95 -8.01 -21.28
N ARG A 109 -15.37 -8.45 -20.09
CA ARG A 109 -16.76 -8.28 -19.62
C ARG A 109 -17.17 -6.81 -19.53
N PHE A 110 -16.31 -5.97 -18.99
CA PHE A 110 -16.58 -4.53 -18.88
C PHE A 110 -16.65 -3.86 -20.26
N PHE A 111 -15.65 -4.07 -21.12
CA PHE A 111 -15.60 -3.42 -22.43
C PHE A 111 -16.67 -3.94 -23.40
N ASP A 112 -17.03 -5.24 -23.35
CA ASP A 112 -18.17 -5.76 -24.10
C ASP A 112 -19.49 -5.09 -23.66
N TRP A 113 -19.67 -4.88 -22.36
CA TRP A 113 -20.84 -4.19 -21.81
C TRP A 113 -20.87 -2.72 -22.24
N ALA A 114 -19.75 -2.01 -22.08
CA ALA A 114 -19.62 -0.60 -22.47
C ALA A 114 -19.86 -0.40 -23.97
N PHE A 115 -19.34 -1.30 -24.81
CA PHE A 115 -19.59 -1.29 -26.25
C PHE A 115 -21.06 -1.56 -26.56
N LYS A 116 -21.64 -2.65 -26.05
CA LYS A 116 -23.03 -3.01 -26.37
C LYS A 116 -24.00 -1.91 -25.97
N ARG A 117 -23.79 -1.31 -24.80
CA ARG A 117 -24.71 -0.35 -24.19
C ARG A 117 -24.50 1.10 -24.65
N PHE A 118 -23.24 1.53 -24.76
CA PHE A 118 -22.90 2.93 -24.99
C PHE A 118 -22.08 3.18 -26.26
N LYS A 119 -21.80 2.12 -27.03
CA LYS A 119 -20.93 2.14 -28.21
C LYS A 119 -19.53 2.69 -27.91
N TYR A 120 -19.07 2.48 -26.67
CA TYR A 120 -17.72 2.85 -26.27
C TYR A 120 -16.72 1.83 -26.80
N GLU A 121 -15.69 2.33 -27.48
CA GLU A 121 -14.56 1.54 -28.00
C GLU A 121 -13.25 2.17 -27.55
N ASP A 122 -12.30 1.33 -27.19
CA ASP A 122 -10.95 1.73 -26.85
C ASP A 122 -9.94 0.74 -27.42
N ASN A 123 -9.20 1.20 -28.43
CA ASN A 123 -8.16 0.42 -29.10
C ASN A 123 -6.75 0.82 -28.63
N THR A 124 -6.66 1.58 -27.53
CA THR A 124 -5.39 2.04 -26.97
C THR A 124 -4.57 0.86 -26.45
N ARG A 125 -3.32 0.75 -26.91
CA ARG A 125 -2.43 -0.32 -26.44
C ARG A 125 -2.12 -0.16 -24.95
N LEU A 126 -2.11 -1.28 -24.21
CA LEU A 126 -1.87 -1.32 -22.75
C LEU A 126 -0.59 -0.60 -22.31
N ILE A 127 0.43 -0.54 -23.18
CA ILE A 127 1.68 0.18 -22.91
C ILE A 127 1.48 1.69 -22.67
N PHE A 128 0.47 2.31 -23.29
CA PHE A 128 0.15 3.72 -23.04
C PHE A 128 -0.47 3.91 -21.66
N TYR A 129 -1.34 2.99 -21.23
CA TYR A 129 -1.87 2.97 -19.87
C TYR A 129 -0.79 2.72 -18.82
N LYS A 130 0.25 1.94 -19.14
CA LYS A 130 1.43 1.83 -18.27
C LYS A 130 2.12 3.19 -18.08
N ARG A 131 2.28 3.97 -19.15
CA ARG A 131 2.85 5.33 -19.07
C ARG A 131 1.96 6.29 -18.27
N ILE A 132 0.64 6.21 -18.45
CA ILE A 132 -0.33 6.98 -17.66
C ILE A 132 -0.20 6.61 -16.18
N GLY A 133 -0.11 5.32 -15.86
CA GLY A 133 0.02 4.84 -14.47
C GLY A 133 1.31 5.32 -13.80
N ILE A 134 2.44 5.33 -14.52
CA ILE A 134 3.70 5.90 -14.03
C ILE A 134 3.54 7.38 -13.71
N LYS A 135 2.93 8.16 -14.63
CA LYS A 135 2.68 9.59 -14.40
C LYS A 135 1.72 9.84 -13.25
N ALA A 136 0.66 9.05 -13.13
CA ALA A 136 -0.32 9.14 -12.06
C ALA A 136 0.31 8.85 -10.69
N LEU A 137 1.13 7.80 -10.59
CA LEU A 137 1.88 7.48 -9.38
C LEU A 137 2.80 8.64 -9.00
N GLN A 138 3.54 9.20 -9.95
CA GLN A 138 4.43 10.32 -9.69
C GLN A 138 3.66 11.58 -9.23
N ALA A 139 2.55 11.92 -9.90
CA ALA A 139 1.73 13.07 -9.53
C ALA A 139 1.18 12.97 -8.10
N VAL A 140 0.76 11.77 -7.67
CA VAL A 140 0.30 11.55 -6.29
C VAL A 140 1.45 11.69 -5.30
N LYS A 141 2.63 11.12 -5.60
CA LYS A 141 3.82 11.30 -4.76
C LYS A 141 4.17 12.78 -4.60
N ASP A 142 4.17 13.53 -5.70
CA ASP A 142 4.46 14.96 -5.71
C ASP A 142 3.43 15.76 -4.89
N ALA A 143 2.15 15.38 -4.95
CA ALA A 143 1.06 16.03 -4.23
C ALA A 143 1.13 15.81 -2.70
N THR A 144 1.59 14.63 -2.24
CA THR A 144 1.77 14.40 -0.79
C THR A 144 2.90 15.23 -0.19
N ALA A 145 3.85 15.68 -1.01
CA ALA A 145 5.09 16.36 -0.59
C ALA A 145 5.96 15.58 0.43
N ARG A 146 5.66 14.31 0.72
CA ARG A 146 6.41 13.43 1.61
C ARG A 146 7.69 12.89 0.97
N SER A 147 8.56 12.33 1.79
CA SER A 147 9.75 11.61 1.35
C SER A 147 9.41 10.21 0.86
N TYR A 148 10.14 9.78 -0.16
CA TYR A 148 10.06 8.45 -0.74
C TYR A 148 11.45 7.87 -0.91
N CYS A 149 11.58 6.57 -0.74
CA CYS A 149 12.82 5.86 -1.00
C CYS A 149 12.54 4.44 -1.51
N SER A 150 13.57 3.74 -1.97
CA SER A 150 13.47 2.32 -2.31
C SER A 150 14.60 1.51 -1.68
N ILE A 151 14.25 0.31 -1.22
CA ILE A 151 15.20 -0.68 -0.75
C ILE A 151 15.07 -1.95 -1.61
N GLY A 152 16.19 -2.59 -1.91
CA GLY A 152 16.23 -3.90 -2.54
C GLY A 152 16.26 -5.01 -1.49
N ILE A 153 15.58 -6.11 -1.75
CA ILE A 153 15.62 -7.31 -0.91
C ILE A 153 16.08 -8.49 -1.78
N ALA A 154 17.18 -9.13 -1.39
CA ALA A 154 17.62 -10.39 -2.00
C ALA A 154 17.41 -11.54 -1.02
N VAL A 155 16.99 -12.70 -1.55
CA VAL A 155 16.85 -13.95 -0.80
C VAL A 155 17.84 -14.95 -1.41
N GLY A 156 18.84 -15.38 -0.64
CA GLY A 156 19.93 -16.21 -1.14
C GLY A 156 20.61 -15.56 -2.35
N ASN A 157 20.57 -16.25 -3.49
CA ASN A 157 21.13 -15.78 -4.76
C ASN A 157 20.06 -15.22 -5.73
N ASP A 158 18.81 -15.07 -5.29
CA ASP A 158 17.74 -14.50 -6.11
C ASP A 158 18.05 -13.03 -6.46
N PRO A 159 17.64 -12.55 -7.66
CA PRO A 159 17.70 -11.13 -7.99
C PRO A 159 16.97 -10.27 -6.95
N GLN A 160 17.49 -9.07 -6.70
CA GLN A 160 16.87 -8.12 -5.78
C GLN A 160 15.45 -7.74 -6.24
N GLU A 161 14.47 -7.96 -5.37
CA GLU A 161 13.13 -7.40 -5.53
C GLU A 161 13.08 -6.02 -4.86
N ILE A 162 12.48 -5.02 -5.53
CA ILE A 162 12.45 -3.64 -5.05
C ILE A 162 11.20 -3.37 -4.22
N LEU A 163 11.39 -2.78 -3.05
CA LEU A 163 10.37 -2.26 -2.17
C LEU A 163 10.38 -0.73 -2.23
N GLN A 164 9.24 -0.10 -2.49
CA GLN A 164 9.11 1.35 -2.45
C GLN A 164 8.41 1.77 -1.16
N LEU A 165 8.94 2.82 -0.55
CA LEU A 165 8.54 3.30 0.77
C LEU A 165 8.13 4.76 0.68
N GLU A 166 7.13 5.12 1.46
CA GLU A 166 6.72 6.49 1.77
C GLU A 166 6.95 6.74 3.26
N LEU A 167 7.52 7.90 3.60
CA LEU A 167 7.78 8.29 4.98
C LEU A 167 6.80 9.40 5.41
N PHE A 168 6.32 9.35 6.64
CA PHE A 168 5.35 10.29 7.20
C PHE A 168 6.07 11.50 7.79
N ASP A 169 6.67 12.31 6.92
CA ASP A 169 7.53 13.45 7.29
C ASP A 169 6.83 14.47 8.19
N GLU A 170 5.51 14.63 8.05
CA GLU A 170 4.72 15.54 8.90
C GLU A 170 4.49 15.02 10.32
N GLU A 171 4.54 13.70 10.52
CA GLU A 171 4.34 13.07 11.83
C GLU A 171 5.69 12.77 12.52
N CYS A 172 6.70 12.38 11.74
CA CYS A 172 7.97 11.88 12.22
C CYS A 172 9.17 12.45 11.43
N PRO A 173 9.34 13.78 11.35
CA PRO A 173 10.38 14.41 10.53
C PRO A 173 11.81 13.99 10.86
N VAL A 174 12.13 13.81 12.14
CA VAL A 174 13.50 13.47 12.58
C VAL A 174 13.81 12.01 12.28
N LEU A 175 12.88 11.09 12.58
CA LEU A 175 12.99 9.65 12.33
C LEU A 175 12.96 9.36 10.82
N SER A 176 12.11 10.03 10.05
CA SER A 176 12.10 9.93 8.59
C SER A 176 13.43 10.38 8.00
N ARG A 177 13.97 11.53 8.45
CA ARG A 177 15.27 12.02 8.00
C ARG A 177 16.39 11.07 8.38
N ASN A 178 16.40 10.60 9.63
CA ASN A 178 17.35 9.61 10.11
C ASN A 178 17.32 8.34 9.26
N PHE A 179 16.14 7.82 8.92
CA PHE A 179 16.02 6.65 8.06
C PHE A 179 16.65 6.89 6.68
N LEU A 180 16.40 8.03 6.05
CA LEU A 180 17.03 8.39 4.77
C LEU A 180 18.55 8.53 4.87
N ASP A 181 19.04 9.09 5.97
CA ASP A 181 20.48 9.26 6.19
C ASP A 181 21.15 7.90 6.45
N LEU A 182 20.48 6.98 7.15
CA LEU A 182 20.92 5.59 7.32
C LEU A 182 21.03 4.87 5.97
N LEU A 183 20.07 5.06 5.05
CA LEU A 183 20.12 4.45 3.71
C LEU A 183 21.38 4.85 2.92
N ALA A 184 21.88 6.07 3.15
CA ALA A 184 23.07 6.59 2.49
C ALA A 184 24.39 6.08 3.10
N LEU A 185 24.36 5.42 4.26
CA LEU A 185 25.56 4.87 4.89
C LEU A 185 26.05 3.62 4.15
N PRO A 186 27.38 3.44 4.00
CA PRO A 186 27.95 2.21 3.45
C PRO A 186 27.51 0.94 4.20
N SER A 187 27.30 1.04 5.52
CA SER A 187 26.88 -0.05 6.39
C SER A 187 25.45 -0.55 6.11
N PHE A 188 24.61 0.25 5.44
CA PHE A 188 23.27 -0.19 5.06
C PHE A 188 23.29 -1.24 3.94
N LYS A 189 24.35 -1.28 3.14
CA LYS A 189 24.45 -2.14 1.96
C LYS A 189 24.63 -3.61 2.36
N GLY A 190 23.58 -4.40 2.17
CA GLY A 190 23.63 -5.85 2.41
C GLY A 190 23.52 -6.22 3.89
N HIS A 191 22.94 -5.36 4.72
CA HIS A 191 22.62 -5.76 6.09
C HIS A 191 21.48 -6.80 6.10
N PRO A 192 21.44 -7.73 7.06
CA PRO A 192 20.48 -8.82 7.03
C PRO A 192 19.10 -8.42 7.58
N VAL A 193 18.07 -9.08 7.08
CA VAL A 193 16.83 -9.30 7.84
C VAL A 193 17.17 -10.27 8.98
N HIS A 194 17.38 -9.74 10.17
CA HIS A 194 17.85 -10.53 11.30
C HIS A 194 16.72 -11.20 12.08
N ARG A 195 15.47 -10.75 11.90
CA ARG A 195 14.31 -11.27 12.63
C ARG A 195 13.01 -11.23 11.81
N VAL A 196 12.30 -12.34 11.80
CA VAL A 196 10.99 -12.55 11.19
C VAL A 196 10.06 -13.13 12.27
N LYS A 197 9.19 -12.29 12.81
CA LYS A 197 8.15 -12.72 13.74
C LYS A 197 6.96 -13.21 12.90
N ALA A 198 6.79 -14.53 12.81
CA ALA A 198 5.78 -15.16 11.97
C ALA A 198 4.40 -14.50 12.11
N GLY A 199 3.84 -14.07 10.97
CA GLY A 199 2.53 -13.41 10.89
C GLY A 199 2.43 -12.03 11.53
N SER A 200 3.51 -11.48 12.11
CA SER A 200 3.48 -10.19 12.82
C SER A 200 4.33 -9.12 12.12
N TRP A 201 5.63 -9.32 11.98
CA TRP A 201 6.51 -8.37 11.28
C TRP A 201 7.80 -8.99 10.75
N VAL A 202 8.44 -8.28 9.82
CA VAL A 202 9.80 -8.53 9.32
C VAL A 202 10.68 -7.37 9.78
N GLN A 203 11.81 -7.65 10.43
CA GLN A 203 12.69 -6.66 11.07
C GLN A 203 14.12 -6.72 10.52
N ALA A 204 14.69 -5.53 10.30
CA ALA A 204 16.02 -5.31 9.77
C ALA A 204 16.63 -4.03 10.40
N GLY A 205 17.76 -3.56 9.88
CA GLY A 205 18.40 -2.32 10.29
C GLY A 205 19.38 -2.42 11.47
N ASP A 206 19.82 -3.62 11.85
CA ASP A 206 21.05 -3.75 12.65
C ASP A 206 22.23 -3.69 11.66
N LEU A 207 22.93 -2.55 11.66
CA LEU A 207 23.98 -2.22 10.70
C LEU A 207 25.39 -2.55 11.19
N VAL A 208 25.52 -3.11 12.40
CA VAL A 208 26.82 -3.41 13.01
C VAL A 208 27.22 -4.86 12.72
N ASP A 209 26.42 -5.82 13.19
CA ASP A 209 26.69 -7.24 13.00
C ASP A 209 25.45 -8.04 12.55
N GLY A 210 24.28 -7.41 12.52
CA GLY A 210 23.04 -8.06 12.12
C GLY A 210 22.53 -9.08 13.14
N SER A 211 22.95 -8.98 14.41
CA SER A 211 22.47 -9.81 15.53
C SER A 211 21.07 -9.40 15.99
N GLY A 212 20.72 -8.12 15.81
CA GLY A 212 19.54 -7.48 16.38
C GLY A 212 19.81 -6.80 17.73
N LEU A 213 21.06 -6.82 18.22
CA LEU A 213 21.46 -6.19 19.49
C LEU A 213 21.90 -4.74 19.34
N HIS A 214 22.24 -4.31 18.13
CA HIS A 214 22.75 -2.96 17.88
C HIS A 214 21.74 -2.12 17.11
N SER A 215 21.53 -0.91 17.58
CA SER A 215 20.66 0.08 16.95
C SER A 215 21.22 1.45 17.26
N GLU A 216 21.57 2.22 16.25
CA GLU A 216 22.12 3.56 16.42
C GLU A 216 21.59 4.49 15.33
N ALA A 217 21.28 5.73 15.67
CA ALA A 217 20.90 6.73 14.69
C ALA A 217 22.08 7.04 13.73
N ALA A 218 21.80 7.58 12.54
CA ALA A 218 22.83 7.91 11.56
C ALA A 218 23.90 8.87 12.12
N GLY A 219 23.50 9.78 13.01
CA GLY A 219 24.39 10.71 13.71
C GLY A 219 24.98 10.19 15.03
N GLY A 220 24.73 8.93 15.36
CA GLY A 220 25.11 8.32 16.64
C GLY A 220 24.01 8.39 17.70
N GLY A 221 24.10 7.49 18.68
CA GLY A 221 23.16 7.40 19.81
C GLY A 221 21.73 7.02 19.43
N TYR A 222 20.75 7.57 20.15
CA TYR A 222 19.32 7.28 20.00
C TYR A 222 18.47 8.54 19.81
N LEU A 223 17.33 8.37 19.13
CA LEU A 223 16.32 9.39 18.88
C LEU A 223 15.06 9.15 19.71
N ARG A 224 14.42 10.25 20.12
CA ARG A 224 13.15 10.26 20.84
C ARG A 224 11.99 9.79 19.97
N HIS A 225 10.90 9.33 20.60
CA HIS A 225 9.64 9.14 19.89
C HIS A 225 9.07 10.50 19.46
N GLU A 226 8.61 10.61 18.22
CA GLU A 226 8.02 11.84 17.70
C GLU A 226 6.49 11.85 17.81
N SER A 227 5.83 10.88 17.18
CA SER A 227 4.36 10.82 17.13
C SER A 227 3.83 9.40 17.32
N PHE A 228 2.69 9.28 17.99
CA PHE A 228 1.89 8.06 18.13
C PHE A 228 0.49 8.22 17.52
N SER A 229 0.30 9.22 16.66
CA SER A 229 -0.95 9.49 15.94
C SER A 229 -1.31 8.32 15.02
N ILE A 230 -0.33 7.79 14.30
CA ILE A 230 -0.47 6.62 13.44
C ILE A 230 -0.39 5.36 14.28
N LYS A 231 -1.47 4.57 14.26
CA LYS A 231 -1.57 3.28 14.95
C LYS A 231 -1.04 2.14 14.08
N HIS A 232 -0.69 1.03 14.72
CA HIS A 232 -0.34 -0.21 14.04
C HIS A 232 -1.60 -0.98 13.62
N ASP A 233 -2.47 -0.35 12.87
CA ASP A 233 -3.83 -0.82 12.58
C ASP A 233 -3.95 -1.54 11.22
N ARG A 234 -2.83 -1.80 10.54
CA ARG A 234 -2.82 -2.42 9.21
C ARG A 234 -1.45 -3.02 8.84
N PRO A 235 -1.40 -3.97 7.89
CA PRO A 235 -0.16 -4.43 7.26
C PRO A 235 0.53 -3.34 6.43
N GLY A 236 1.85 -3.46 6.27
CA GLY A 236 2.65 -2.61 5.40
C GLY A 236 3.10 -1.29 6.03
N LEU A 237 2.95 -1.11 7.34
CA LEU A 237 3.47 0.05 8.06
C LEU A 237 4.95 -0.18 8.43
N LEU A 238 5.73 0.90 8.42
CA LEU A 238 7.12 0.92 8.87
C LEU A 238 7.15 1.46 10.31
N GLY A 239 7.63 0.64 11.24
CA GLY A 239 7.80 1.01 12.63
C GLY A 239 9.26 0.98 13.08
N MET A 240 9.61 1.86 14.01
CA MET A 240 10.94 1.89 14.64
C MET A 240 11.03 0.77 15.69
N ALA A 241 11.99 -0.13 15.53
CA ALA A 241 12.35 -1.06 16.59
C ALA A 241 13.18 -0.32 17.64
N ASN A 242 12.86 -0.53 18.91
CA ASN A 242 13.50 0.14 20.04
C ASN A 242 13.70 -0.84 21.21
N HIS A 243 14.56 -0.46 22.15
CA HIS A 243 14.87 -1.18 23.39
C HIS A 243 14.17 -0.55 24.61
N GLY A 244 13.19 0.32 24.37
CA GLY A 244 12.53 1.11 25.40
C GLY A 244 12.16 2.49 24.89
N LYS A 245 11.67 3.31 25.83
CA LYS A 245 11.26 4.68 25.54
C LYS A 245 12.44 5.49 25.01
N ASP A 246 12.24 6.19 23.91
CA ASP A 246 13.19 7.13 23.31
C ASP A 246 14.55 6.52 22.89
N THR A 247 14.54 5.22 22.54
CA THR A 247 15.74 4.52 22.05
C THR A 247 15.61 4.13 20.56
N ASN A 248 15.14 5.04 19.71
CA ASN A 248 15.00 4.75 18.28
C ASN A 248 16.36 4.94 17.58
N GLY A 249 16.89 3.90 16.95
CA GLY A 249 18.18 3.92 16.27
C GLY A 249 18.03 3.62 14.78
N SER A 250 18.68 2.55 14.33
CA SER A 250 18.68 2.11 12.93
C SER A 250 17.70 0.98 12.62
N GLN A 251 17.28 0.22 13.63
CA GLN A 251 16.42 -0.92 13.41
C GLN A 251 14.97 -0.51 13.12
N PHE A 252 14.37 -1.19 12.16
CA PHE A 252 12.98 -0.96 11.75
C PHE A 252 12.28 -2.30 11.44
N TYR A 253 10.96 -2.29 11.44
CA TYR A 253 10.14 -3.41 11.05
C TYR A 253 9.02 -3.03 10.09
N ILE A 254 8.56 -4.00 9.29
CA ILE A 254 7.39 -3.88 8.42
C ILE A 254 6.28 -4.78 8.96
N THR A 255 5.12 -4.20 9.21
CA THR A 255 3.97 -4.91 9.77
C THR A 255 3.32 -5.87 8.76
N LEU A 256 2.87 -7.03 9.23
CA LEU A 256 2.13 -8.02 8.42
C LEU A 256 0.64 -8.11 8.80
N ARG A 257 0.28 -7.50 9.93
CA ARG A 257 -1.08 -7.43 10.48
C ARG A 257 -1.20 -6.24 11.42
N GLU A 258 -2.40 -6.05 11.94
CA GLU A 258 -2.68 -5.12 13.03
C GLU A 258 -1.98 -5.57 14.33
N MET A 259 -1.34 -4.64 15.00
CA MET A 259 -0.52 -4.86 16.20
C MET A 259 -0.75 -3.76 17.25
N PRO A 260 -1.96 -3.60 17.77
CA PRO A 260 -2.29 -2.54 18.73
C PRO A 260 -1.46 -2.59 20.03
N PHE A 261 -0.86 -3.74 20.35
CA PHE A 261 0.06 -3.88 21.48
C PHE A 261 1.38 -3.09 21.34
N LEU A 262 1.71 -2.61 20.13
CA LEU A 262 2.86 -1.71 19.89
C LEU A 262 2.47 -0.22 19.95
N ASP A 263 1.18 0.11 20.00
CA ASP A 263 0.72 1.48 20.03
C ASP A 263 1.19 2.18 21.32
N GLY A 264 1.75 3.39 21.17
CA GLY A 264 2.36 4.14 22.27
C GLY A 264 3.71 3.61 22.75
N ARG A 265 4.24 2.53 22.14
CA ARG A 265 5.54 1.93 22.47
C ARG A 265 6.56 2.06 21.33
N SER A 266 6.08 1.92 20.11
CA SER A 266 6.89 2.06 18.90
C SER A 266 6.24 3.08 17.98
N VAL A 267 7.07 3.83 17.25
CA VAL A 267 6.62 4.88 16.34
C VAL A 267 6.46 4.31 14.94
N VAL A 268 5.31 4.54 14.32
CA VAL A 268 5.11 4.31 12.88
C VAL A 268 5.55 5.56 12.13
N PHE A 269 6.57 5.43 11.28
CA PHE A 269 7.17 6.56 10.57
C PHE A 269 7.00 6.48 9.05
N GLY A 270 6.37 5.42 8.53
CA GLY A 270 6.14 5.30 7.10
C GLY A 270 5.29 4.08 6.72
N ARG A 271 5.22 3.82 5.40
CA ARG A 271 4.55 2.64 4.84
C ARG A 271 5.18 2.16 3.54
N VAL A 272 4.96 0.88 3.25
CA VAL A 272 5.25 0.27 1.95
C VAL A 272 4.19 0.74 0.94
N ILE A 273 4.61 1.27 -0.20
CA ILE A 273 3.70 1.70 -1.28
C ILE A 273 3.75 0.78 -2.51
N SER A 274 4.80 -0.06 -2.61
CA SER A 274 4.97 -1.08 -3.65
C SER A 274 5.91 -2.18 -3.17
N GLY A 275 5.64 -3.43 -3.57
CA GLY A 275 6.50 -4.60 -3.34
C GLY A 275 6.19 -5.40 -2.07
N MET A 276 4.99 -5.24 -1.50
CA MET A 276 4.60 -5.92 -0.26
C MET A 276 4.68 -7.45 -0.39
N ARG A 277 4.49 -7.98 -1.60
CA ARG A 277 4.69 -9.40 -1.93
C ARG A 277 6.05 -9.93 -1.48
N THR A 278 7.12 -9.16 -1.62
CA THR A 278 8.48 -9.58 -1.23
C THR A 278 8.58 -9.76 0.28
N ILE A 279 8.01 -8.84 1.05
CA ILE A 279 7.93 -8.94 2.50
C ILE A 279 7.09 -10.15 2.93
N LEU A 280 5.99 -10.40 2.23
CA LEU A 280 5.17 -11.59 2.45
C LEU A 280 5.94 -12.88 2.14
N LYS A 281 6.74 -12.93 1.07
CA LYS A 281 7.64 -14.06 0.75
C LYS A 281 8.62 -14.29 1.92
N VAL A 282 9.33 -13.25 2.36
CA VAL A 282 10.29 -13.32 3.47
C VAL A 282 9.63 -13.81 4.76
N SER A 283 8.43 -13.30 5.08
CA SER A 283 7.71 -13.68 6.30
C SER A 283 7.29 -15.16 6.40
N ARG A 284 7.26 -15.86 5.27
CA ARG A 284 6.87 -17.29 5.17
C ARG A 284 8.08 -18.22 5.15
N MET A 285 9.29 -17.68 5.17
CA MET A 285 10.52 -18.48 5.19
C MET A 285 10.65 -19.24 6.50
N LYS A 286 11.34 -20.39 6.43
CA LYS A 286 11.69 -21.14 7.64
C LYS A 286 12.68 -20.34 8.47
N THR A 287 12.46 -20.31 9.78
CA THR A 287 13.30 -19.57 10.73
C THR A 287 13.84 -20.47 11.84
N ARG A 288 14.94 -20.04 12.46
CA ARG A 288 15.47 -20.59 13.72
C ARG A 288 15.64 -19.42 14.69
N ASN A 289 14.96 -19.47 15.83
CA ASN A 289 14.89 -18.34 16.77
C ASN A 289 14.49 -17.03 16.07
N GLU A 290 13.46 -17.11 15.23
CA GLU A 290 12.96 -15.98 14.41
C GLU A 290 13.94 -15.46 13.35
N ARG A 291 15.17 -15.98 13.25
CA ARG A 291 16.10 -15.63 12.17
C ARG A 291 15.84 -16.50 10.93
N PRO A 292 15.72 -15.93 9.71
CA PRO A 292 15.64 -16.71 8.47
C PRO A 292 16.78 -17.73 8.34
N LEU A 293 16.46 -18.95 7.90
CA LEU A 293 17.47 -19.99 7.64
C LEU A 293 18.25 -19.72 6.36
N GLU A 294 17.58 -19.18 5.36
CA GLU A 294 18.19 -18.69 4.13
C GLU A 294 18.45 -17.20 4.28
N ASP A 295 19.61 -16.76 3.78
CA ASP A 295 20.08 -15.39 3.97
C ASP A 295 19.17 -14.40 3.23
N VAL A 296 18.77 -13.33 3.92
CA VAL A 296 17.93 -12.27 3.35
C VAL A 296 18.60 -10.95 3.59
N ARG A 297 18.95 -10.27 2.51
CA ARG A 297 19.79 -9.07 2.52
C ARG A 297 19.01 -7.87 2.03
N VAL A 298 19.16 -6.75 2.73
CA VAL A 298 18.55 -5.47 2.39
C VAL A 298 19.63 -4.57 1.80
N TYR A 299 19.31 -3.95 0.68
CA TYR A 299 20.20 -3.06 -0.06
C TYR A 299 19.55 -1.70 -0.21
N TYR A 300 20.35 -0.64 -0.09
CA TYR A 300 19.94 0.66 -0.57
C TYR A 300 19.90 0.65 -2.11
N LYS A 301 18.80 1.14 -2.69
CA LYS A 301 18.74 1.42 -4.12
C LYS A 301 19.27 2.83 -4.37
N GLU A 302 20.48 2.93 -4.91
CA GLU A 302 21.09 4.20 -5.31
C GLU A 302 20.12 5.07 -6.13
N ASP A 303 20.18 6.38 -5.92
CA ASP A 303 19.34 7.42 -6.54
C ASP A 303 17.82 7.26 -6.37
N SER A 304 17.38 6.46 -5.39
CA SER A 304 15.94 6.26 -5.13
C SER A 304 15.34 7.23 -4.13
N ILE A 305 16.17 8.02 -3.41
CA ILE A 305 15.71 8.96 -2.40
C ILE A 305 15.11 10.20 -3.08
N VAL A 306 13.84 10.44 -2.79
CA VAL A 306 13.16 11.71 -3.04
C VAL A 306 12.86 12.30 -1.67
N ARG A 307 13.54 13.39 -1.31
CA ARG A 307 13.27 14.08 -0.04
C ARG A 307 12.00 14.90 -0.17
N GLY A 308 11.17 14.84 0.85
CA GLY A 308 9.94 15.61 0.97
C GLY A 308 10.20 17.11 1.03
N ARG A 309 9.15 17.88 0.75
CA ARG A 309 9.13 19.34 0.80
C ARG A 309 8.34 19.88 2.00
N ILE A 310 7.87 19.00 2.88
CA ILE A 310 7.20 19.39 4.12
C ILE A 310 8.23 20.07 5.00
N GLN A 311 8.10 21.39 5.15
CA GLN A 311 8.85 22.16 6.13
C GLN A 311 8.23 21.87 7.49
N VAL A 312 8.94 21.14 8.33
CA VAL A 312 8.58 21.09 9.74
C VAL A 312 9.23 22.32 10.38
N GLU A 313 8.40 23.25 10.84
CA GLU A 313 8.86 24.27 11.77
C GLU A 313 9.51 23.53 12.94
N ALA A 314 10.83 23.68 13.07
CA ALA A 314 11.54 23.12 14.19
C ALA A 314 10.86 23.66 15.46
N SER A 315 10.14 22.79 16.18
CA SER A 315 9.77 23.08 17.55
C SER A 315 11.04 23.04 18.38
N ALA A 316 11.81 24.12 18.28
CA ALA A 316 12.81 24.52 19.24
C ALA A 316 12.10 24.88 20.54
N LYS A 317 11.70 23.87 21.32
CA LYS A 317 11.43 24.02 22.74
C LYS A 317 12.06 22.85 23.49
N GLY A 318 13.20 23.13 24.13
CA GLY A 318 13.74 22.31 25.21
C GLY A 318 15.16 21.81 25.03
N ALA A 319 16.12 22.70 24.75
CA ALA A 319 17.53 22.44 25.00
C ALA A 319 18.30 23.74 25.29
N GLN A 320 17.91 24.45 26.36
CA GLN A 320 18.78 25.40 27.08
C GLN A 320 18.38 25.40 28.57
N ALA A 321 19.39 25.22 29.44
CA ALA A 321 19.42 25.39 30.92
C ALA A 321 18.57 24.37 31.72
N GLU A 322 19.06 23.60 32.69
CA GLU A 322 20.28 23.54 33.52
C GLU A 322 20.72 22.09 33.73
#